data_AF-R5WZ41-F1
#
_entry.id   AF-R5WZ41-F1
#
_cell.length_a   1.000
_cell.length_b   1.000
_cell.length_c   1.000
_cell.angle_alpha   90.00
_cell.angle_beta   90.00
_cell.angle_gamma   90.00
#
_symmetry.space_group_name_H-M   'P 1'
#
loop_
_entity.id
_entity.type
_entity.pdbx_description
1 polymer ?
#
loop_
_entity_poly.entity_id
_entity_poly.type
_entity_poly.pdbx_seq_one_letter_code
_entity_poly.pdbx_strand_id
1 'polypeptide(L)'
;MIILGLLWVAQGQPISESYLQSSYIPKITGISSLVLIVSNVLSYAGMEMNAVHAGQMENPKKDFTKAITLAFILILCVFIFPTLSISMAVPADKLGMANGIMVAFQEFFEKFHISWMSNIMSGAMFFGAIASL
;
A
#
# COMPACT_ATOMS: atom_id res chain seq x y z
N MET A 1 0.75 9.05 4.64
CA MET A 1 -0.63 8.54 4.41
C MET A 1 -1.36 8.24 5.71
N ILE A 2 -0.87 7.32 6.56
CA ILE A 2 -1.58 6.90 7.79
C ILE A 2 -1.98 8.09 8.69
N ILE A 3 -1.04 8.99 8.99
CA ILE A 3 -1.30 10.18 9.83
C ILE A 3 -2.33 11.12 9.17
N LEU A 4 -2.25 11.31 7.84
CA LEU A 4 -3.19 12.15 7.08
C LEU A 4 -4.60 11.56 7.06
N GLY A 5 -4.71 10.23 6.94
CA GLY A 5 -5.99 9.52 7.04
C GLY A 5 -6.62 9.62 8.43
N LEU A 6 -5.82 9.51 9.50
CA LEU A 6 -6.31 9.72 10.87
C LEU A 6 -6.79 11.16 11.09
N LEU A 7 -6.07 12.16 10.58
CA LEU A 7 -6.48 13.56 10.63
C LEU A 7 -7.76 13.83 9.84
N TRP A 8 -7.95 13.14 8.71
CA TRP A 8 -9.16 13.23 7.88
C TRP A 8 -10.40 12.71 8.62
N VAL A 9 -10.28 11.56 9.30
CA VAL A 9 -11.34 11.00 10.13
C VAL A 9 -11.62 11.88 11.34
N ALA A 10 -10.58 12.41 11.99
CA ALA A 10 -10.72 13.32 13.13
C ALA A 10 -11.39 14.67 12.76
N GLN A 11 -11.27 15.12 11.52
CA GLN A 11 -11.92 16.34 11.01
C GLN A 11 -13.35 16.12 10.49
N GLY A 12 -13.91 14.90 10.59
CA GLY A 12 -15.30 14.61 10.21
C GLY A 12 -15.59 14.79 8.73
N GLN A 13 -14.58 14.68 7.86
CA GLN A 13 -14.73 14.84 6.42
C GLN A 13 -15.54 13.70 5.81
N PRO A 14 -16.32 13.96 4.73
CA PRO A 14 -17.15 12.95 4.10
C PRO A 14 -16.28 11.80 3.58
N ILE A 15 -16.60 10.59 4.02
CA ILE A 15 -15.99 9.35 3.54
C ILE A 15 -16.57 9.08 2.15
N SER A 16 -15.70 8.82 1.17
CA SER A 16 -16.14 8.58 -0.21
C SER A 16 -17.15 7.43 -0.32
N GLU A 17 -18.26 7.66 -1.04
CA GLU A 17 -19.32 6.66 -1.30
C GLU A 17 -18.82 5.39 -2.00
N SER A 18 -17.64 5.47 -2.63
CA SER A 18 -16.99 4.30 -3.24
C SER A 18 -16.51 3.27 -2.22
N TYR A 19 -16.30 3.65 -0.95
CA TYR A 19 -16.01 2.70 0.13
C TYR A 19 -17.25 1.87 0.50
N LEU A 20 -18.45 2.43 0.34
CA LEU A 20 -19.72 1.74 0.65
C LEU A 20 -20.14 0.77 -0.45
N GLN A 21 -19.71 1.02 -1.71
CA GLN A 21 -20.07 0.19 -2.87
C GLN A 21 -18.98 -0.85 -3.25
N SER A 22 -17.87 -0.93 -2.51
CA SER A 22 -16.83 -1.93 -2.80
C SER A 22 -17.37 -3.33 -2.50
N SER A 23 -17.68 -4.09 -3.56
CA SER A 23 -17.98 -5.52 -3.43
C SER A 23 -16.81 -6.23 -2.76
N TYR A 24 -17.03 -6.76 -1.55
CA TYR A 24 -16.06 -7.55 -0.79
C TYR A 24 -15.62 -8.84 -1.50
N ILE A 25 -16.34 -9.24 -2.55
CA ILE A 25 -16.06 -10.43 -3.36
C ILE A 25 -15.50 -9.99 -4.72
N PRO A 26 -14.21 -10.27 -5.02
CA PRO A 26 -13.66 -10.03 -6.34
C PRO A 26 -14.39 -10.90 -7.37
N LYS A 27 -14.86 -10.29 -8.46
CA LYS A 27 -15.43 -11.04 -9.59
C LYS A 27 -14.31 -11.85 -10.23
N ILE A 28 -14.36 -13.17 -10.11
CA ILE A 28 -13.39 -14.07 -10.74
C ILE A 28 -13.65 -14.05 -12.26
N THR A 29 -12.88 -13.25 -13.00
CA THR A 29 -13.06 -13.08 -14.46
C THR A 29 -12.11 -13.98 -15.25
N GLY A 30 -12.23 -15.31 -15.09
CA GLY A 30 -11.55 -16.30 -15.94
C GLY A 30 -10.01 -16.31 -15.89
N ILE A 31 -9.36 -16.55 -17.04
CA ILE A 31 -7.91 -16.77 -17.23
C ILE A 31 -7.05 -15.64 -16.64
N SER A 32 -7.52 -14.39 -16.65
CA SER A 32 -6.79 -13.26 -16.07
C SER A 32 -6.53 -13.43 -14.57
N SER A 33 -7.47 -14.04 -13.83
CA SER A 33 -7.28 -14.33 -12.40
C SER A 33 -6.17 -15.36 -12.18
N LEU A 34 -6.04 -16.33 -13.09
CA LEU A 34 -4.98 -17.33 -13.04
C LEU A 34 -3.60 -16.71 -13.31
N VAL A 35 -3.50 -15.80 -14.30
CA VAL A 35 -2.25 -15.08 -14.58
C VAL A 35 -1.81 -14.23 -13.39
N LEU A 36 -2.75 -13.55 -12.71
CA LEU A 36 -2.45 -12.78 -11.50
C LEU A 36 -1.93 -13.67 -10.37
N ILE A 37 -2.55 -14.83 -10.14
CA ILE A 37 -2.08 -15.79 -9.13
C ILE A 37 -0.68 -16.30 -9.47
N VAL A 38 -0.44 -16.69 -10.72
CA VAL A 38 0.88 -17.19 -11.16
C VAL A 38 1.96 -16.12 -11.05
N SER A 39 1.67 -14.88 -11.46
CA SER A 39 2.60 -13.75 -11.31
C SER A 39 2.93 -13.49 -9.84
N ASN A 40 1.93 -13.57 -8.95
CA ASN A 40 2.13 -13.40 -7.52
C ASN A 40 3.00 -14.52 -6.94
N VAL A 41 2.72 -15.79 -7.25
CA VAL A 41 3.51 -16.94 -6.80
C VAL A 41 4.95 -16.87 -7.30
N LEU A 42 5.16 -16.55 -8.59
CA LEU A 42 6.48 -16.43 -9.18
C LEU A 42 7.28 -15.29 -8.55
N SER A 43 6.63 -14.21 -8.11
CA SER A 43 7.28 -13.10 -7.39
C SER A 43 7.88 -13.52 -6.04
N TYR A 44 7.44 -14.65 -5.48
CA TYR A 44 8.01 -15.24 -4.26
C TYR A 44 9.00 -16.39 -4.53
N ALA A 45 9.21 -16.77 -5.80
CA ALA A 45 10.25 -17.72 -6.17
C ALA A 45 11.63 -17.11 -5.88
N GLY A 46 12.33 -17.63 -4.88
CA GLY A 46 13.57 -17.05 -4.36
C GLY A 46 13.54 -16.75 -2.86
N MET A 47 12.39 -16.89 -2.19
CA MET A 47 12.30 -16.81 -0.73
C MET A 47 13.23 -17.84 -0.04
N GLU A 48 13.50 -18.97 -0.69
CA GLU A 48 14.44 -20.01 -0.25
C GLU A 48 15.89 -19.51 -0.16
N MET A 49 16.29 -18.54 -1.00
CA MET A 49 17.63 -17.94 -0.96
C MET A 49 17.83 -17.01 0.24
N ASN A 50 16.75 -16.44 0.80
CA ASN A 50 16.83 -15.70 2.06
C ASN A 50 16.87 -16.63 3.28
N ALA A 51 16.39 -17.87 3.14
CA ALA A 51 16.39 -18.87 4.21
C ALA A 51 17.80 -19.44 4.49
N VAL A 52 18.74 -19.39 3.55
CA VAL A 52 20.12 -19.87 3.81
C VAL A 52 20.90 -18.97 4.78
N HIS A 53 20.57 -17.68 4.86
CA HIS A 53 21.10 -16.78 5.90
C HIS A 53 20.41 -16.97 7.27
N ALA A 54 19.25 -17.63 7.32
CA ALA A 54 18.56 -17.92 8.58
C ALA A 54 19.35 -18.92 9.46
N GLY A 55 20.25 -19.72 8.87
CA GLY A 55 21.13 -20.64 9.59
C GLY A 55 22.20 -19.96 10.44
N GLN A 56 22.43 -18.65 10.27
CA GLN A 56 23.34 -17.84 11.10
C GLN A 56 22.66 -17.24 12.35
N MET A 57 21.36 -17.49 12.53
CA MET A 57 20.62 -17.05 13.71
C MET A 57 20.93 -17.96 14.91
N GLU A 58 20.95 -17.39 16.11
CA GLU A 58 21.25 -18.12 17.35
C GLU A 58 20.23 -19.23 17.62
N ASN A 59 18.94 -19.00 17.34
CA ASN A 59 17.89 -20.00 17.39
C ASN A 59 17.02 -19.99 16.11
N PRO A 60 17.47 -20.63 15.01
CA PRO A 60 16.84 -20.51 13.69
C PRO A 60 15.36 -20.94 13.68
N LYS A 61 14.97 -21.93 14.49
CA LYS A 61 13.55 -22.35 14.59
C LYS A 61 12.62 -21.30 15.18
N LYS A 62 13.09 -20.48 16.13
CA LYS A 62 12.24 -19.51 16.83
C LYS A 62 12.40 -18.11 16.26
N ASP A 63 13.63 -17.70 15.97
CA ASP A 63 13.92 -16.34 15.54
C ASP A 63 13.49 -16.11 14.10
N PHE A 64 13.62 -17.11 13.23
CA PHE A 64 13.11 -17.03 11.86
C PHE A 64 11.58 -16.91 11.82
N THR A 65 10.86 -17.74 12.60
CA THR A 65 9.39 -17.65 12.67
C THR A 65 8.95 -16.31 13.26
N LYS A 66 9.58 -15.83 14.34
CA LYS A 66 9.29 -14.51 14.92
C LYS A 66 9.56 -13.39 13.91
N ALA A 67 10.69 -13.44 13.19
CA ALA A 67 11.04 -12.45 12.19
C ALA A 67 10.00 -12.43 11.05
N ILE A 68 9.59 -13.60 10.55
CA ILE A 68 8.55 -13.71 9.52
C ILE A 68 7.21 -13.19 10.03
N THR A 69 6.78 -13.57 11.24
CA THR A 69 5.51 -13.09 11.80
C THR A 69 5.53 -11.58 12.01
N LEU A 70 6.64 -11.03 12.51
CA LEU A 70 6.80 -9.59 12.67
C LEU A 70 6.78 -8.87 11.32
N ALA A 71 7.52 -9.39 10.32
CA ALA A 71 7.53 -8.86 8.98
C ALA A 71 6.14 -8.90 8.34
N PHE A 72 5.41 -10.01 8.50
CA PHE A 72 4.03 -10.14 8.01
C PHE A 72 3.10 -9.08 8.62
N ILE A 73 3.12 -8.91 9.94
CA ILE A 73 2.31 -7.89 10.62
C ILE A 73 2.70 -6.49 10.14
N LEU A 74 4.00 -6.20 10.03
CA LEU A 74 4.50 -4.90 9.59
C LEU A 74 4.06 -4.59 8.15
N ILE A 75 4.20 -5.57 7.24
CA ILE A 75 3.73 -5.47 5.85
C ILE A 75 2.23 -5.20 5.81
N LEU A 76 1.43 -5.96 6.56
CA LEU A 76 -0.02 -5.72 6.63
C LEU A 76 -0.33 -4.30 7.09
N CYS A 77 0.34 -3.79 8.14
CA CYS A 77 0.13 -2.42 8.59
C CYS A 77 0.53 -1.40 7.51
N VAL A 78 1.68 -1.58 6.86
CA VAL A 78 2.19 -0.65 5.83
C VAL A 78 1.34 -0.66 4.57
N PHE A 79 0.63 -1.76 4.23
CA PHE A 79 -0.25 -1.79 3.07
C PHE A 79 -1.70 -1.42 3.39
N ILE A 80 -2.26 -1.91 4.50
CA ILE A 80 -3.68 -1.73 4.83
C ILE A 80 -3.97 -0.28 5.19
N PHE A 81 -3.22 0.32 6.11
CA PHE A 81 -3.54 1.66 6.62
C PHE A 81 -3.43 2.75 5.53
N PRO A 82 -2.38 2.78 4.68
CA PRO A 82 -2.31 3.76 3.59
C PRO A 82 -3.42 3.56 2.55
N THR A 83 -3.71 2.32 2.15
CA THR A 83 -4.76 2.02 1.17
C THR A 83 -6.12 2.47 1.69
N LEU A 84 -6.42 2.20 2.96
CA LEU A 84 -7.65 2.67 3.60
C LEU A 84 -7.73 4.19 3.63
N SER A 85 -6.63 4.86 3.98
CA SER A 85 -6.58 6.34 4.00
C SER A 85 -6.90 6.93 2.61
N ILE A 86 -6.32 6.36 1.56
CA ILE A 86 -6.55 6.79 0.17
C ILE A 86 -8.01 6.55 -0.22
N SER A 87 -8.55 5.36 0.06
CA SER A 87 -9.93 5.00 -0.28
C SER A 87 -10.98 5.86 0.42
N MET A 88 -10.68 6.40 1.60
CA MET A 88 -11.60 7.30 2.31
C MET A 88 -11.60 8.71 1.73
N ALA A 89 -10.44 9.19 1.28
CA ALA A 89 -10.25 10.58 0.84
C ALA A 89 -10.49 10.80 -0.66
N VAL A 90 -10.24 9.79 -1.49
CA VAL A 90 -10.27 9.92 -2.96
C VAL A 90 -11.43 9.11 -3.55
N PRO A 91 -12.31 9.71 -4.39
CA PRO A 91 -13.31 8.97 -5.17
C PRO A 91 -12.67 7.97 -6.13
N ALA A 92 -13.26 6.77 -6.27
CA ALA A 92 -12.72 5.72 -7.14
C ALA A 92 -12.57 6.15 -8.61
N ASP A 93 -13.42 7.06 -9.08
CA ASP A 93 -13.35 7.57 -10.46
C ASP A 93 -12.07 8.35 -10.75
N LYS A 94 -11.39 8.87 -9.71
CA LYS A 94 -10.11 9.57 -9.83
C LYS A 94 -8.88 8.69 -9.53
N LEU A 95 -9.08 7.43 -9.13
CA LEU A 95 -7.99 6.50 -8.81
C LEU A 95 -7.45 5.83 -10.09
N GLY A 96 -6.41 6.42 -10.68
CA GLY A 96 -5.65 5.79 -11.76
C GLY A 96 -4.61 4.78 -11.26
N MET A 97 -4.31 3.72 -12.03
CA MET A 97 -3.35 2.67 -11.65
C MET A 97 -1.93 3.19 -11.35
N ALA A 98 -1.47 4.21 -12.07
CA ALA A 98 -0.13 4.79 -11.90
C ALA A 98 -0.12 6.08 -11.06
N ASN A 99 -1.23 6.83 -11.06
CA ASN A 99 -1.27 8.18 -10.47
C ASN A 99 -2.06 8.24 -9.15
N GLY A 100 -2.66 7.14 -8.70
CA GLY A 100 -3.56 7.12 -7.55
C GLY A 100 -2.94 7.68 -6.27
N ILE A 101 -1.65 7.42 -6.03
CA ILE A 101 -0.96 7.93 -4.83
C ILE A 101 -0.75 9.45 -4.92
N MET A 102 -0.36 9.97 -6.09
CA MET A 102 -0.14 11.40 -6.29
C MET A 102 -1.45 12.19 -6.17
N VAL A 103 -2.53 11.69 -6.78
CA VAL A 103 -3.88 12.26 -6.67
C VAL A 103 -4.33 12.26 -5.20
N ALA A 104 -4.04 11.20 -4.44
CA ALA A 104 -4.37 11.16 -3.02
C ALA A 104 -3.64 12.25 -2.22
N PHE A 105 -2.33 12.43 -2.43
CA PHE A 105 -1.58 13.51 -1.76
C PHE A 105 -2.13 14.89 -2.13
N GLN A 106 -2.48 15.12 -3.38
CA GLN A 106 -3.10 16.38 -3.84
C GLN A 106 -4.43 16.64 -3.11
N GLU A 107 -5.34 15.68 -3.13
CA GLU A 107 -6.65 15.79 -2.46
C GLU A 107 -6.50 16.00 -0.94
N PHE A 108 -5.56 15.30 -0.28
CA PHE A 108 -5.24 15.55 1.12
C PHE A 108 -4.75 16.98 1.35
N PHE A 109 -3.71 17.42 0.62
CA PHE A 109 -3.08 18.72 0.88
C PHE A 109 -3.93 19.92 0.45
N GLU A 110 -4.76 19.78 -0.58
CA GLU A 110 -5.75 20.80 -0.93
C GLU A 110 -6.78 20.99 0.18
N LYS A 111 -7.24 19.91 0.81
CA LYS A 111 -8.18 19.99 1.95
C LYS A 111 -7.56 20.55 3.21
N PHE A 112 -6.26 20.31 3.44
CA PHE A 112 -5.51 20.96 4.51
C PHE A 112 -5.06 22.39 4.18
N HIS A 113 -5.41 22.93 2.99
CA HIS A 113 -4.97 24.25 2.49
C HIS A 113 -3.44 24.42 2.37
N ILE A 114 -2.68 23.33 2.24
CA ILE A 114 -1.21 23.33 2.10
C ILE A 114 -0.82 22.71 0.74
N SER A 115 -1.44 23.19 -0.34
CA SER A 115 -1.24 22.63 -1.69
C SER A 115 0.21 22.65 -2.17
N TRP A 116 1.06 23.56 -1.66
CA TRP A 116 2.49 23.59 -1.99
C TRP A 116 3.24 22.31 -1.60
N MET A 117 2.79 21.62 -0.55
CA MET A 117 3.41 20.37 -0.10
C MET A 117 3.25 19.23 -1.11
N SER A 118 2.23 19.32 -1.99
CA SER A 118 2.09 18.37 -3.10
C SER A 118 3.27 18.41 -4.05
N ASN A 119 3.81 19.59 -4.36
CA ASN A 119 4.94 19.71 -5.30
C ASN A 119 6.21 19.08 -4.74
N ILE A 120 6.46 19.23 -3.43
CA ILE A 120 7.59 18.58 -2.76
C ILE A 120 7.43 17.05 -2.81
N MET A 121 6.23 16.53 -2.52
CA MET A 121 5.99 15.09 -2.57
C MET A 121 6.16 14.52 -3.98
N SER A 122 5.71 15.22 -5.02
CA SER A 122 5.95 14.82 -6.41
C SER A 122 7.45 14.75 -6.72
N GLY A 123 8.24 15.72 -6.25
CA GLY A 123 9.70 15.70 -6.38
C GLY A 123 10.35 14.52 -5.66
N ALA A 124 9.96 14.27 -4.40
CA ALA A 124 10.46 13.14 -3.62
C ALA A 124 10.13 11.78 -4.27
N MET A 125 8.92 11.64 -4.82
CA MET A 125 8.51 10.45 -5.56
C MET A 125 9.33 10.25 -6.84
N PHE A 126 9.61 11.32 -7.58
CA PHE A 126 10.45 11.26 -8.78
C PHE A 126 11.87 10.75 -8.44
N PHE A 127 12.50 11.30 -7.40
CA PHE A 127 13.81 10.80 -6.95
C PHE A 127 13.75 9.36 -6.44
N GLY A 128 12.70 8.99 -5.71
CA GLY A 128 12.50 7.61 -5.26
C GLY A 128 12.36 6.62 -6.42
N ALA A 129 11.63 7.00 -7.46
CA ALA A 129 11.48 6.18 -8.66
C ALA A 129 12.82 6.00 -9.39
N ILE A 130 13.61 7.07 -9.53
CA ILE A 130 14.95 7.00 -10.13
C ILE A 130 15.89 6.11 -9.29
N ALA A 131 15.84 6.21 -7.97
CA ALA A 131 16.70 5.39 -7.10
C ALA A 131 16.34 3.90 -7.11
N SER A 132 15.13 3.54 -7.54
CA SER A 132 14.67 2.15 -7.65
C SER A 132 14.97 1.48 -9.00
N LEU A 133 15.39 2.27 -10.00
CA LEU A 133 15.84 1.81 -11.32
C LEU A 133 17.33 1.44 -11.28
#